data_AF-A0A4Z2BDW5-F1
#
_entry.id   AF-A0A4Z2BDW5-F1
#
_cell.length_a   1.000
_cell.length_b   1.000
_cell.length_c   1.000
_cell.angle_alpha   90.00
_cell.angle_beta   90.00
_cell.angle_gamma   90.00
#
_symmetry.space_group_name_H-M   'P 1'
#
loop_
_entity.id
_entity.type
_entity.pdbx_description
1 polymer ?
#
loop_
_entity_poly.entity_id
_entity_poly.type
_entity_poly.pdbx_seq_one_letter_code
_entity_poly.pdbx_strand_id
1 'polypeptide(L)'
;MALFLYHVVFGVQYLGILNGVAAFVIIGIGVDDVFVFISTFRQASHLRQLQHRMIYTIQTAGRATFLTSFTTAAAYAANTFSQIPAVHDFGLFMALIVSCCWLWVSLLMPATLCVWVEFVEPQKHAWLSW
;
A
#
# COMPACT_ATOMS: atom_id res chain seq x y z
N MET A 1 6.58 -13.52 -0.53
CA MET A 1 6.90 -13.11 -1.92
C MET A 1 7.66 -11.78 -2.00
N ALA A 2 7.40 -10.80 -1.13
CA ALA A 2 8.25 -9.60 -1.00
C ALA A 2 9.73 -9.91 -0.71
N LEU A 3 10.01 -10.95 0.10
CA LEU A 3 11.38 -11.43 0.35
C LEU A 3 12.06 -12.04 -0.89
N PHE A 4 11.30 -12.56 -1.84
CA PHE A 4 11.84 -13.14 -3.08
C PHE A 4 12.19 -12.04 -4.10
N LEU A 5 11.36 -10.98 -4.16
CA LEU A 5 11.65 -9.79 -4.95
C LEU A 5 12.85 -9.00 -4.39
N TYR A 6 12.99 -8.97 -3.05
CA TYR A 6 14.15 -8.43 -2.34
C TYR A 6 15.45 -9.21 -2.65
N HIS A 7 15.36 -10.53 -2.86
CA HIS A 7 16.51 -11.37 -3.20
C HIS A 7 16.87 -11.34 -4.70
N VAL A 8 15.89 -11.17 -5.58
CA VAL A 8 16.05 -11.32 -7.04
C VAL A 8 16.52 -10.04 -7.74
N VAL A 9 16.22 -8.84 -7.23
CA VAL A 9 16.45 -7.60 -8.00
C VAL A 9 17.73 -6.85 -7.62
N PHE A 10 18.15 -6.79 -6.34
CA PHE A 10 19.33 -6.00 -5.97
C PHE A 10 20.17 -6.63 -4.86
N GLY A 11 21.13 -7.45 -5.26
CA GLY A 11 22.25 -7.84 -4.42
C GLY A 11 23.19 -6.66 -4.14
N VAL A 12 22.83 -5.79 -3.20
CA VAL A 12 23.70 -4.68 -2.78
C VAL A 12 23.99 -4.74 -1.28
N GLN A 13 25.26 -5.00 -1.01
CA GLN A 13 25.93 -5.04 0.28
C GLN A 13 26.21 -3.62 0.80
N TYR A 14 25.24 -2.93 1.43
CA TYR A 14 25.56 -1.69 2.19
C TYR A 14 24.90 -1.66 3.59
N LEU A 15 25.63 -2.26 4.54
CA LEU A 15 25.83 -1.85 5.94
C LEU A 15 24.61 -1.30 6.73
N GLY A 16 23.75 -2.22 7.20
CA GLY A 16 23.04 -2.16 8.50
C GLY A 16 22.00 -1.06 8.74
N ILE A 17 22.40 0.21 8.78
CA ILE A 17 21.59 1.33 9.31
C ILE A 17 20.55 1.81 8.29
N LEU A 18 20.94 1.97 7.01
CA LEU A 18 20.01 2.43 5.97
C LEU A 18 18.87 1.43 5.74
N ASN A 19 19.14 0.13 5.83
CA ASN A 19 18.10 -0.91 5.72
C ASN A 19 17.09 -0.85 6.88
N GLY A 20 17.56 -0.55 8.09
CA GLY A 20 16.67 -0.34 9.24
C GLY A 20 15.73 0.84 9.04
N VAL A 21 16.26 1.96 8.52
CA VAL A 21 15.46 3.14 8.19
C VAL A 21 14.47 2.85 7.05
N ALA A 22 14.90 2.16 5.99
CA ALA A 22 14.00 1.75 4.90
C ALA A 22 12.85 0.89 5.41
N ALA A 23 13.14 -0.13 6.22
CA ALA A 23 12.12 -1.01 6.80
C ALA A 23 11.11 -0.22 7.63
N PHE A 24 11.58 0.71 8.46
CA PHE A 24 10.72 1.57 9.26
C PHE A 24 9.80 2.45 8.39
N VAL A 25 10.34 3.04 7.32
CA VAL A 25 9.56 3.84 6.37
C VAL A 25 8.50 2.99 5.66
N ILE A 26 8.85 1.82 5.15
CA ILE A 26 7.92 0.96 4.41
C ILE A 26 6.75 0.55 5.30
N ILE A 27 7.01 0.25 6.58
CA ILE A 27 5.96 -0.05 7.55
C ILE A 27 5.05 1.17 7.74
N GLY A 28 5.62 2.37 7.88
CA GLY A 28 4.85 3.61 8.02
C GLY A 28 3.92 3.87 6.84
N ILE A 29 4.44 3.78 5.61
CA ILE A 29 3.65 3.96 4.38
C ILE A 29 2.56 2.89 4.26
N GLY A 30 2.89 1.63 4.53
CA GLY A 30 1.92 0.54 4.45
C GLY A 30 0.77 0.69 5.45
N VAL A 31 1.03 1.15 6.67
CA VAL A 31 -0.02 1.43 7.66
C VAL A 31 -0.90 2.61 7.23
N ASP A 32 -0.32 3.65 6.65
CA ASP A 32 -1.07 4.81 6.12
C ASP A 32 -2.05 4.40 5.02
N ASP A 33 -1.58 3.63 4.03
CA ASP A 33 -2.42 3.15 2.92
C ASP A 33 -3.59 2.28 3.41
N VAL A 34 -3.34 1.37 4.37
CA VAL A 34 -4.38 0.52 4.97
C VAL A 34 -5.39 1.36 5.75
N PHE A 35 -4.92 2.36 6.50
CA PHE A 35 -5.80 3.23 7.28
C PHE A 35 -6.72 4.07 6.38
N VAL A 36 -6.19 4.63 5.30
CA VAL A 36 -6.99 5.33 4.26
C VAL A 36 -8.07 4.40 3.72
N PHE A 37 -7.74 3.15 3.42
CA PHE A 37 -8.69 2.20 2.90
C PHE A 37 -9.81 1.84 3.90
N ILE A 38 -9.45 1.57 5.16
CA ILE A 38 -10.41 1.27 6.23
C ILE A 38 -11.32 2.47 6.51
N SER A 39 -10.76 3.68 6.56
CA SER A 39 -11.53 4.90 6.82
C SER A 39 -12.56 5.16 5.71
N THR A 40 -12.16 4.95 4.46
CA THR A 40 -13.03 5.10 3.28
C THR A 40 -14.12 4.02 3.25
N PHE A 41 -13.78 2.78 3.62
CA PHE A 41 -14.76 1.69 3.72
C PHE A 41 -15.80 1.92 4.82
N ARG A 42 -15.35 2.48 5.96
CA ARG A 42 -16.22 2.85 7.08
C ARG A 42 -17.12 4.03 6.72
N GLN A 43 -16.64 5.03 5.99
CA GLN A 43 -17.48 6.11 5.47
C GLN A 43 -18.52 5.62 4.46
N ALA A 44 -18.17 4.61 3.66
CA ALA A 44 -19.12 3.99 2.74
C ALA A 44 -20.23 3.18 3.47
N SER A 45 -20.25 3.07 4.81
CA SER A 45 -21.25 2.29 5.56
C SER A 45 -22.70 2.67 5.35
N HIS A 46 -22.94 3.87 4.83
CA HIS A 46 -24.28 4.38 4.57
C HIS A 46 -24.94 3.81 3.28
N LEU A 47 -24.18 3.18 2.38
CA LEU A 47 -24.75 2.60 1.16
C LEU A 47 -25.32 1.20 1.44
N ARG A 48 -26.55 0.95 1.00
CA ARG A 48 -27.27 -0.31 1.29
C ARG A 48 -26.76 -1.52 0.50
N GLN A 49 -26.01 -1.28 -0.57
CA GLN A 49 -25.53 -2.30 -1.51
C GLN A 49 -24.01 -2.44 -1.42
N LEU A 50 -23.53 -3.60 -0.98
CA LEU A 50 -22.11 -3.83 -0.69
C LEU A 50 -21.22 -3.60 -1.93
N GLN A 51 -21.68 -4.04 -3.10
CA GLN A 51 -20.98 -3.85 -4.37
C GLN A 51 -20.70 -2.37 -4.69
N HIS A 52 -21.68 -1.48 -4.49
CA HIS A 52 -21.48 -0.05 -4.71
C HIS A 52 -20.57 0.59 -3.66
N ARG A 53 -20.65 0.13 -2.40
CA ARG A 53 -19.71 0.56 -1.34
C ARG A 53 -18.27 0.26 -1.72
N MET A 54 -18.04 -0.94 -2.21
CA MET A 54 -16.73 -1.43 -2.57
C MET A 54 -16.12 -0.67 -3.74
N ILE A 55 -16.90 -0.47 -4.81
CA ILE A 55 -16.45 0.30 -5.98
C ILE A 55 -16.12 1.73 -5.55
N TYR A 56 -16.97 2.34 -4.71
CA TYR A 56 -16.73 3.68 -4.18
C TYR A 56 -15.48 3.75 -3.30
N THR A 57 -15.26 2.76 -2.44
CA THR A 57 -14.06 2.66 -1.60
C THR A 57 -12.80 2.50 -2.47
N ILE A 58 -12.80 1.61 -3.46
CA ILE A 58 -11.66 1.42 -4.37
C ILE A 58 -11.34 2.69 -5.14
N GLN A 59 -12.36 3.34 -5.72
CA GLN A 59 -12.13 4.58 -6.47
C GLN A 59 -11.62 5.70 -5.58
N THR A 60 -12.20 5.88 -4.39
CA THR A 60 -11.84 6.99 -3.50
C THR A 60 -10.50 6.74 -2.82
N ALA A 61 -10.34 5.60 -2.15
CA ALA A 61 -9.12 5.24 -1.45
C ALA A 61 -7.96 4.97 -2.43
N GLY A 62 -8.23 4.35 -3.59
CA GLY A 62 -7.22 4.11 -4.61
C GLY A 62 -6.65 5.41 -5.21
N ARG A 63 -7.51 6.42 -5.46
CA ARG A 63 -7.04 7.74 -5.91
C ARG A 63 -6.25 8.48 -4.82
N ALA A 64 -6.68 8.38 -3.56
CA ALA A 64 -5.98 8.99 -2.44
C ALA A 64 -4.58 8.37 -2.23
N THR A 65 -4.50 7.05 -2.13
CA THR A 65 -3.23 6.31 -1.95
C THR A 65 -2.28 6.46 -3.15
N PHE A 66 -2.81 6.59 -4.38
CA PHE A 66 -1.98 6.89 -5.56
C PHE A 66 -1.26 8.23 -5.45
N LEU A 67 -1.98 9.28 -5.06
CA LEU A 67 -1.40 10.61 -4.85
C LEU A 67 -0.33 10.60 -3.75
N THR A 68 -0.61 9.91 -2.64
CA THR A 68 0.35 9.75 -1.54
C THR A 68 1.61 9.02 -2.02
N SER A 69 1.47 7.87 -2.68
CA SER A 69 2.62 7.10 -3.17
C SER A 69 3.41 7.84 -4.25
N PHE A 70 2.74 8.59 -5.12
CA PHE A 70 3.39 9.43 -6.12
C PHE A 70 4.21 10.54 -5.47
N THR A 71 3.66 11.24 -4.47
CA THR A 71 4.41 12.30 -3.77
C THR A 71 5.58 11.72 -2.97
N THR A 72 5.43 10.54 -2.37
CA THR A 72 6.51 9.85 -1.66
C THR A 72 7.62 9.41 -2.61
N ALA A 73 7.28 8.84 -3.77
CA ALA A 73 8.26 8.49 -4.79
C ALA A 73 8.99 9.73 -5.32
N ALA A 74 8.28 10.84 -5.53
CA ALA A 74 8.88 12.12 -5.93
C ALA A 74 9.81 12.68 -4.83
N ALA A 75 9.45 12.56 -3.55
CA ALA A 75 10.30 12.98 -2.44
C ALA A 75 11.60 12.15 -2.37
N TYR A 76 11.51 10.84 -2.57
CA TYR A 76 12.70 9.97 -2.64
C TYR A 76 13.53 10.21 -3.90
N ALA A 77 12.89 10.50 -5.04
CA ALA A 77 13.58 10.90 -6.26
C ALA A 77 14.28 12.26 -6.10
N ALA A 78 13.71 13.21 -5.34
CA ALA A 78 14.41 14.46 -5.04
C ALA A 78 15.69 14.23 -4.21
N ASN A 79 15.68 13.24 -3.32
CA ASN A 79 16.87 12.84 -2.56
C ASN A 79 18.00 12.28 -3.43
N THR A 80 17.72 11.83 -4.66
CA THR A 80 18.78 11.41 -5.59
C THR A 80 19.61 12.58 -6.12
N PHE A 81 19.19 13.83 -5.96
CA PHE A 81 20.03 15.00 -6.31
C PHE A 81 21.10 15.32 -5.26
N SER A 82 21.15 14.59 -4.14
CA SER A 82 22.09 14.85 -3.06
C SER A 82 23.52 14.45 -3.43
N GLN A 83 24.52 15.23 -2.99
CA GLN A 83 25.94 15.00 -3.27
C GLN A 83 26.54 13.80 -2.53
N ILE A 84 25.78 13.14 -1.65
CA ILE A 84 26.22 11.96 -0.89
C ILE A 84 25.84 10.68 -1.66
N PRO A 85 26.81 9.89 -2.17
CA PRO A 85 26.54 8.70 -2.98
C PRO A 85 25.62 7.68 -2.29
N ALA A 86 25.79 7.50 -0.98
CA ALA A 86 24.96 6.58 -0.18
C ALA A 86 23.47 6.99 -0.13
N VAL A 87 23.17 8.29 -0.17
CA VAL A 87 21.79 8.80 -0.15
C VAL A 87 21.18 8.73 -1.55
N HIS A 88 22.00 8.91 -2.59
CA HIS A 88 21.57 8.78 -3.99
C HIS A 88 21.00 7.37 -4.27
N ASP A 89 21.79 6.33 -4.01
CA ASP A 89 21.38 4.95 -4.29
C ASP A 89 20.20 4.52 -3.41
N PHE A 90 20.17 5.00 -2.17
CA PHE A 90 19.06 4.78 -1.25
C PHE A 90 17.76 5.44 -1.72
N GLY A 91 17.80 6.69 -2.16
CA GLY A 91 16.62 7.41 -2.64
C GLY A 91 16.01 6.74 -3.87
N LEU A 92 16.85 6.31 -4.81
CA LEU A 92 16.40 5.62 -6.02
C LEU A 92 15.78 4.25 -5.68
N PHE A 93 16.39 3.51 -4.75
CA PHE A 93 15.88 2.25 -4.25
C PHE A 93 14.53 2.39 -3.52
N MET A 94 14.43 3.38 -2.63
CA MET A 94 13.19 3.66 -1.89
C MET A 94 12.04 4.08 -2.81
N ALA A 95 12.32 4.94 -3.80
CA ALA A 95 11.30 5.33 -4.78
C ALA A 95 10.73 4.09 -5.50
N LEU A 96 11.60 3.16 -5.92
CA LEU A 96 11.20 1.95 -6.63
C LEU A 96 10.40 0.98 -5.74
N ILE A 97 10.80 0.81 -4.47
CA ILE A 97 10.04 0.02 -3.49
C ILE A 97 8.67 0.61 -3.25
N VAL A 98 8.56 1.91 -3.01
CA VAL A 98 7.27 2.58 -2.73
C VAL A 98 6.34 2.42 -3.92
N SER A 99 6.83 2.63 -5.15
CA SER A 99 6.03 2.40 -6.36
C SER A 99 5.59 0.94 -6.50
N CYS A 100 6.47 -0.02 -6.21
CA CYS A 100 6.13 -1.45 -6.28
C CYS A 100 5.13 -1.86 -5.17
N CYS A 101 5.29 -1.31 -3.96
CA CYS A 101 4.40 -1.55 -2.84
C CYS A 101 3.01 -0.99 -3.12
N TRP A 102 2.93 0.21 -3.70
CA TRP A 102 1.66 0.80 -4.14
C TRP A 102 0.99 -0.02 -5.25
N LEU A 103 1.76 -0.50 -6.24
CA LEU A 103 1.23 -1.42 -7.26
C LEU A 103 0.68 -2.69 -6.63
N TRP A 104 1.39 -3.25 -5.65
CA TRP A 104 0.92 -4.42 -4.92
C TRP A 104 -0.35 -4.13 -4.14
N VAL A 105 -0.43 -3.02 -3.40
CA VAL A 105 -1.62 -2.62 -2.63
C VAL A 105 -2.81 -2.35 -3.55
N SER A 106 -2.61 -1.61 -4.64
CA SER A 106 -3.67 -1.31 -5.62
C SER A 106 -4.20 -2.58 -6.31
N LEU A 107 -3.35 -3.60 -6.51
CA LEU A 107 -3.76 -4.93 -7.01
C LEU A 107 -4.37 -5.81 -5.91
N LEU A 108 -3.86 -5.74 -4.69
CA LEU A 108 -4.34 -6.56 -3.58
C LEU A 108 -5.72 -6.08 -3.09
N MET A 109 -6.01 -4.79 -3.21
CA MET A 109 -7.27 -4.21 -2.75
C MET A 109 -8.53 -4.78 -3.43
N PRO A 110 -8.63 -4.91 -4.76
CA PRO A 110 -9.75 -5.61 -5.38
C PRO A 110 -9.82 -7.08 -4.95
N ALA A 111 -8.67 -7.73 -4.75
CA ALA A 111 -8.62 -9.13 -4.30
C ALA A 111 -9.12 -9.30 -2.85
N THR A 112 -8.69 -8.45 -1.91
CA THR A 112 -9.16 -8.47 -0.53
C THR A 112 -10.63 -8.09 -0.44
N LEU A 113 -11.10 -7.15 -1.26
CA LEU A 113 -12.52 -6.81 -1.32
C LEU A 113 -13.37 -7.96 -1.86
N CYS A 114 -12.94 -8.65 -2.93
CA CYS A 114 -13.63 -9.84 -3.44
C CYS A 114 -13.71 -10.93 -2.35
N VAL A 115 -12.61 -11.22 -1.66
CA VAL A 115 -12.60 -12.20 -0.55
C VAL A 115 -13.52 -11.76 0.59
N TRP A 116 -13.57 -10.47 0.91
CA TRP A 116 -14.43 -9.96 1.98
C TRP A 116 -15.92 -10.10 1.65
N VAL A 117 -16.33 -9.84 0.39
CA VAL A 117 -17.69 -10.14 -0.08
C VAL A 117 -18.01 -11.61 0.10
N GLU A 118 -17.11 -12.47 -0.37
CA GLU A 118 -17.40 -13.91 -0.44
C GLU A 118 -17.49 -14.55 0.95
N PHE A 119 -16.73 -14.06 1.93
CA PHE A 119 -16.72 -14.62 3.29
C PHE A 119 -17.61 -13.89 4.31
N VAL A 120 -17.84 -12.58 4.18
CA VAL A 120 -18.57 -11.79 5.21
C VAL A 120 -20.05 -11.63 4.88
N GLU A 121 -20.43 -11.55 3.60
CA GLU A 121 -21.83 -11.49 3.16
C GLU A 121 -22.64 -12.75 3.62
N PRO A 122 -22.13 -14.00 3.49
CA PRO A 122 -22.90 -15.18 3.91
C PRO A 122 -23.07 -15.31 5.43
N GLN A 123 -22.12 -14.84 6.24
CA GLN A 123 -22.28 -14.89 7.70
C GLN A 123 -23.35 -13.94 8.20
N LYS A 124 -23.45 -12.72 7.65
CA LYS A 124 -24.45 -11.74 8.10
C LYS A 124 -25.89 -12.22 7.90
N HIS A 125 -26.16 -12.96 6.83
CA HIS A 125 -27.46 -13.55 6.58
C HIS A 125 -27.79 -14.72 7.51
N ALA A 126 -26.79 -15.49 7.96
CA ALA A 126 -26.98 -16.60 8.90
C ALA A 126 -27.25 -16.13 10.35
N TRP A 127 -26.77 -14.95 10.74
CA TRP A 127 -27.02 -14.36 12.07
C TRP A 127 -28.33 -13.56 12.16
N LEU A 128 -28.88 -13.08 11.04
CA LEU A 128 -30.16 -12.33 10.98
C LEU A 128 -31.38 -13.24 10.79
N SER A 129 -31.18 -14.55 10.62
CA SER A 129 -32.24 -15.55 10.47
C SER A 129 -32.57 -16.30 11.78
N TRP A 130 -32.07 -15.83 12.93
CA TRP A 130 -32.39 -16.29 14.28
C TRP A 130 -32.84 -15.09 15.12
#